data_AF-A0A7W0FP67-F1
#
_entry.id   AF-A0A7W0FP67-F1
#
_cell.length_a   1.000
_cell.length_b   1.000
_cell.length_c   1.000
_cell.angle_alpha   90.00
_cell.angle_beta   90.00
_cell.angle_gamma   90.00
#
_symmetry.space_group_name_H-M   'P 1'
#
loop_
_entity.id
_entity.type
_entity.pdbx_description
1 polymer ?
#
loop_
_entity_poly.entity_id
_entity_poly.type
_entity_poly.pdbx_seq_one_letter_code
_entity_poly.pdbx_strand_id
1 'polypeptide(L)' 'MVAADRAEVSRGGGIFLHVRGAGYTAGCVAMSRDQMRWLLRWVRPGAHRRLAMGPYDYITRL' A
#
# COMPACT_ATOMS: atom_id res chain seq x y z
N MET A 1 -6.06 -6.36 -7.63
CA MET A 1 -6.34 -6.65 -6.21
C MET A 1 -7.84 -6.53 -6.03
N VAL A 2 -8.56 -7.62 -6.22
CA VAL A 2 -9.97 -7.70 -5.82
C VAL A 2 -9.97 -8.65 -4.64
N ALA A 3 -10.34 -8.16 -3.46
CA ALA A 3 -10.54 -9.05 -2.33
C ALA A 3 -11.75 -9.94 -2.66
N ALA A 4 -11.59 -11.26 -2.51
CA ALA A 4 -12.67 -12.22 -2.74
C ALA A 4 -13.77 -12.11 -1.66
N ASP A 5 -13.39 -11.58 -0.47
CA ASP A 5 -14.27 -11.44 0.67
C ASP A 5 -14.75 -9.99 0.85
N ARG A 6 -15.91 -9.84 1.51
CA ARG A 6 -16.46 -8.53 1.86
C ARG A 6 -15.58 -7.85 2.91
N ALA A 7 -15.18 -6.61 2.63
CA ALA A 7 -14.45 -5.80 3.60
C ALA A 7 -15.35 -5.48 4.81
N GLU A 8 -14.81 -5.71 6.02
CA GLU A 8 -15.45 -5.30 7.27
C GLU A 8 -15.22 -3.81 7.50
N VAL A 9 -16.11 -2.97 6.97
CA VAL A 9 -15.95 -1.51 6.95
C VAL A 9 -15.92 -0.86 8.34
N SER A 10 -16.44 -1.53 9.37
CA SER A 10 -16.42 -1.08 10.77
C SER A 10 -15.02 -1.05 11.38
N ARG A 11 -14.06 -1.81 10.84
CA ARG A 11 -12.66 -1.83 11.32
C ARG A 11 -11.75 -0.81 10.62
N GLY A 12 -12.33 0.00 9.73
CA GLY A 12 -11.60 0.87 8.84
C GLY A 12 -11.14 0.15 7.56
N GLY A 13 -11.00 0.90 6.47
CA GLY A 13 -10.64 0.38 5.15
C GLY A 13 -10.37 1.53 4.17
N GLY A 14 -9.99 1.21 2.92
CA GLY A 14 -9.73 2.23 1.92
C GLY A 14 -8.36 2.94 2.06
N ILE A 15 -7.38 2.27 2.64
CA ILE A 15 -5.98 2.72 2.64
C ILE A 15 -5.32 2.26 1.34
N PHE A 16 -4.87 3.21 0.54
CA PHE A 16 -4.23 2.94 -0.75
C PHE A 16 -2.78 3.41 -0.75
N LEU A 17 -1.98 2.76 -1.60
CA LEU A 17 -0.69 3.28 -2.01
C LEU A 17 -0.87 4.12 -3.28
N HIS A 18 -0.47 5.39 -3.24
CA HIS A 18 -0.66 6.29 -4.39
C HIS A 18 0.49 7.29 -4.59
N VAL A 19 0.45 7.98 -5.73
CA VAL A 19 1.37 9.11 -6.00
C VAL A 19 0.92 10.32 -5.20
N ARG A 20 1.86 10.97 -4.51
CA ARG A 20 1.64 12.16 -3.69
C ARG A 20 1.01 13.30 -4.49
N GLY A 21 -0.04 13.92 -3.93
CA GLY A 21 -0.61 15.20 -4.35
C GLY A 21 -0.19 16.35 -3.42
N ALA A 22 -0.92 17.46 -3.43
CA ALA A 22 -0.68 18.55 -2.48
C ALA A 22 -1.17 18.14 -1.06
N GLY A 23 -0.33 18.33 -0.04
CA GLY A 23 -0.69 18.10 1.37
C GLY A 23 -0.47 16.68 1.89
N TYR A 24 -0.99 16.42 3.10
CA TYR A 24 -0.93 15.13 3.80
C TYR A 24 -2.14 14.26 3.47
N THR A 25 -2.01 12.93 3.62
CA THR A 25 -3.11 11.99 3.45
C THR A 25 -3.90 11.83 4.76
N ALA A 26 -5.16 11.42 4.66
CA ALA A 26 -5.97 11.03 5.82
C ALA A 26 -5.77 9.54 6.20
N GLY A 27 -4.59 8.96 5.91
CA GLY A 27 -4.24 7.57 6.23
C GLY A 27 -3.61 6.76 5.08
N CYS A 28 -3.77 7.19 3.83
CA CYS A 28 -3.12 6.54 2.69
C CYS A 28 -1.59 6.66 2.73
N VAL A 29 -0.89 5.75 2.05
CA VAL A 29 0.58 5.81 1.90
C VAL A 29 0.90 6.47 0.56
N ALA A 30 1.62 7.60 0.60
CA ALA A 30 1.94 8.38 -0.60
C ALA A 30 3.45 8.40 -0.89
N MET A 31 3.82 8.20 -2.15
CA MET A 31 5.21 8.26 -2.64
C MET A 31 5.34 9.16 -3.87
N SER A 32 6.58 9.48 -4.28
CA SER A 32 6.79 10.22 -5.52
C SER A 32 6.39 9.39 -6.74
N ARG A 33 6.16 10.06 -7.88
CA ARG A 33 5.85 9.37 -9.14
C ARG A 33 7.00 8.46 -9.58
N ASP A 34 8.24 8.85 -9.33
CA ASP A 34 9.42 8.05 -9.64
C ASP A 34 9.53 6.78 -8.79
N GLN A 35 9.25 6.89 -7.50
CA GLN A 35 9.20 5.74 -6.60
C GLN A 35 8.11 4.76 -7.03
N MET A 36 6.93 5.25 -7.40
CA MET A 36 5.85 4.40 -7.92
C MET A 36 6.25 3.68 -9.20
N ARG A 37 6.87 4.40 -10.16
CA ARG A 37 7.39 3.78 -11.40
C ARG A 37 8.42 2.68 -11.10
N TRP A 38 9.34 2.93 -10.16
CA TRP A 38 10.32 1.95 -9.74
C TRP A 38 9.65 0.72 -9.11
N LEU A 39 8.69 0.94 -8.20
CA LEU A 39 7.96 -0.15 -7.55
C LEU A 39 7.20 -1.01 -8.56
N LEU A 40 6.48 -0.40 -9.50
CA LEU A 40 5.70 -1.14 -10.51
C LEU A 40 6.58 -1.99 -11.44
N ARG A 41 7.84 -1.59 -11.69
CA ARG A 41 8.80 -2.44 -12.42
C ARG A 41 9.27 -3.63 -11.59
N TRP A 42 9.35 -3.47 -10.27
CA TRP A 42 9.73 -4.53 -9.34
C TRP A 42 8.58 -5.51 -9.08
N VAL A 43 7.35 -5.02 -8.93
CA VAL A 43 6.15 -5.85 -8.75
C VAL A 43 5.80 -6.54 -10.06
N ARG A 44 6.24 -7.79 -10.22
CA ARG A 44 5.77 -8.66 -11.30
C ARG A 44 4.44 -9.32 -10.90
N PRO A 45 3.32 -9.09 -11.63
CA PRO A 45 2.09 -9.82 -11.41
C PRO A 45 2.33 -11.34 -11.50
N GLY A 46 1.76 -12.13 -10.60
CA GLY A 46 1.95 -13.58 -10.52
C GLY A 46 3.18 -14.04 -9.73
N ALA A 47 4.12 -13.16 -9.37
CA ALA A 47 5.29 -13.53 -8.57
C ALA A 47 5.03 -13.61 -7.05
N HIS A 48 3.76 -13.58 -6.62
CA HIS A 48 3.32 -13.61 -5.21
C HIS A 48 4.08 -12.64 -4.27
N ARG A 49 4.58 -11.51 -4.81
CA ARG A 49 5.32 -10.50 -4.03
C ARG A 49 4.37 -9.83 -3.04
N ARG A 50 4.78 -9.76 -1.77
CA ARG A 50 4.05 -9.08 -0.70
C ARG A 50 4.69 -7.72 -0.42
N LEU A 51 3.86 -6.71 -0.23
CA LEU A 51 4.28 -5.39 0.24
C LEU A 51 3.70 -5.17 1.63
N ALA A 52 4.55 -5.18 2.65
CA ALA A 52 4.16 -4.85 4.02
C ALA A 52 4.50 -3.38 4.30
N MET A 53 3.54 -2.65 4.89
CA MET A 53 3.70 -1.25 5.28
C MET A 53 3.09 -1.08 6.66
N GLY A 54 3.79 -0.35 7.53
CA GLY A 54 3.38 -0.13 8.91
C GLY A 54 4.50 0.52 9.70
N PRO A 55 4.25 0.82 10.98
CA PRO A 55 5.28 1.24 11.93
C PRO A 55 6.45 0.26 11.96
N TYR A 56 7.65 0.78 12.22
CA TYR A 56 8.91 0.01 12.15
C TYR A 56 8.92 -1.20 13.11
N ASP A 57 8.39 -1.02 14.30
CA ASP A 57 8.22 -2.07 15.33
C ASP A 57 7.26 -3.18 14.89
N TYR A 58 6.30 -2.86 14.02
CA TYR A 58 5.37 -3.85 13.45
C TYR A 58 6.02 -4.65 12.32
N ILE A 59 6.82 -4.00 11.47
CA ILE A 59 7.45 -4.66 10.31
C ILE A 59 8.58 -5.61 10.75
N THR A 60 9.35 -5.27 11.76
CA THR A 60 10.50 -6.08 12.23
C THR A 60 10.10 -7.38 12.93
N ARG A 61 8.81 -7.61 13.15
CA ARG A 61 8.24 -8.83 13.77
C ARG A 61 7.53 -9.76 12.78
N LEU A 62 7.53 -9.42 11.49
CA LEU A 62 6.88 -10.18 10.41
C LEU A 62 7.73 -11.32 9.86
#